data_AF-A0A0H5RQD4-F1
#
_entry.id   AF-A0A0H5RQD4-F1
#
_cell.length_a   1.000
_cell.length_b   1.000
_cell.length_c   1.000
_cell.angle_alpha   90.00
_cell.angle_beta   90.00
_cell.angle_gamma   90.00
#
_symmetry.space_group_name_H-M   'P 1'
#
loop_
_entity.id
_entity.type
_entity.pdbx_description
1 polymer ?
#
loop_
_entity_poly.entity_id
_entity_poly.type
_entity_poly.pdbx_seq_one_letter_code
_entity_poly.pdbx_strand_id
1 'polypeptide(L)'
;MTREPNQAGKAESASQAATTLLDVLSRWAGARWTAMAVTASMIVYLIIGAAVGFDHWWQVFVHSAAAMVTVPMLFVLQHTTNRETSAVLIKLDELIQATTHAKEDFVDLEDQEVSDQEQLHDELHHRT
;
A
#
# COMPACT_ATOMS: atom_id res chain seq x y z
N MET A 1 10.10 50.19 -4.40
CA MET A 1 11.10 49.52 -5.27
C MET A 1 12.36 49.24 -4.46
N THR A 2 12.51 48.05 -3.89
CA THR A 2 13.76 47.60 -3.24
C THR A 2 13.87 46.09 -3.43
N ARG A 3 14.59 45.66 -4.48
CA ARG A 3 14.88 44.26 -4.78
C ARG A 3 15.84 43.72 -3.70
N GLU A 4 15.48 42.63 -3.03
CA GLU A 4 16.39 41.88 -2.15
C GLU A 4 17.21 40.86 -2.98
N PRO A 5 18.54 41.01 -3.10
CA PRO A 5 19.39 40.11 -3.88
C PRO A 5 19.85 38.83 -3.13
N ASN A 6 19.35 38.55 -1.92
CA ASN A 6 19.94 37.53 -1.03
C ASN A 6 19.18 36.17 -0.97
N GLN A 7 18.06 36.02 -1.68
CA GLN A 7 17.28 34.76 -1.65
C GLN A 7 17.74 33.72 -2.67
N ALA A 8 18.32 34.17 -3.80
CA ALA A 8 18.80 33.27 -4.86
C ALA A 8 20.01 32.42 -4.41
N GLY A 9 20.98 33.01 -3.70
CA GLY A 9 22.17 32.29 -3.24
C GLY A 9 21.90 31.26 -2.14
N LYS A 10 20.87 31.46 -1.30
CA LYS A 10 20.45 30.47 -0.30
C LYS A 10 19.78 29.25 -0.94
N ALA A 11 18.97 29.46 -1.97
CA ALA A 11 18.31 28.39 -2.71
C ALA A 11 19.32 27.55 -3.51
N GLU A 12 20.31 28.20 -4.13
CA GLU A 12 21.39 27.53 -4.86
C GLU A 12 22.30 26.72 -3.92
N SER A 13 22.71 27.31 -2.78
CA SER A 13 23.49 26.62 -1.73
C SER A 13 22.74 25.44 -1.10
N ALA A 14 21.43 25.58 -0.86
CA ALA A 14 20.59 24.50 -0.34
C ALA A 14 20.41 23.37 -1.37
N SER A 15 20.24 23.71 -2.65
CA SER A 15 20.16 22.73 -3.74
C SER A 15 21.50 22.01 -3.96
N GLN A 16 22.63 22.72 -3.83
CA GLN A 16 23.97 22.16 -3.95
C GLN A 16 24.32 21.26 -2.76
N ALA A 17 23.91 21.64 -1.54
CA ALA A 17 24.03 20.79 -0.36
C ALA A 17 23.14 19.55 -0.47
N ALA A 18 21.89 19.71 -0.92
CA ALA A 18 20.98 18.60 -1.15
C ALA A 18 21.51 17.64 -2.22
N THR A 19 21.98 18.15 -3.37
CA THR A 19 22.55 17.31 -4.45
C THR A 19 23.84 16.63 -4.04
N THR A 20 24.73 17.30 -3.29
CA THR A 20 25.96 16.67 -2.76
C THR A 20 25.64 15.56 -1.75
N LEU A 21 24.64 15.76 -0.89
CA LEU A 21 24.17 14.71 0.01
C LEU A 21 23.51 13.56 -0.76
N LEU A 22 22.70 13.86 -1.77
CA LEU A 22 22.10 12.86 -2.65
C LEU A 22 23.15 12.08 -3.45
N ASP A 23 24.26 12.71 -3.85
CA ASP A 23 25.37 12.07 -4.54
C ASP A 23 26.22 11.19 -3.60
N VAL A 24 26.40 11.61 -2.35
CA VAL A 24 27.05 10.77 -1.32
C VAL A 24 26.17 9.58 -0.95
N LEU A 25 24.86 9.80 -0.80
CA LEU A 25 23.88 8.75 -0.53
C LEU A 25 23.74 7.78 -1.70
N SER A 26 23.72 8.26 -2.94
CA SER A 26 23.62 7.42 -4.14
C SER A 26 24.92 6.66 -4.43
N ARG A 27 26.10 7.24 -4.15
CA ARG A 27 27.39 6.51 -4.19
C ARG A 27 27.48 5.45 -3.10
N TRP A 28 26.91 5.70 -1.92
CA TRP A 28 26.75 4.70 -0.88
C TRP A 28 25.73 3.62 -1.27
N ALA A 29 24.71 3.96 -2.07
CA ALA A 29 23.67 3.06 -2.57
C ALA A 29 24.13 2.06 -3.64
N GLY A 30 25.41 1.67 -3.63
CA GLY A 30 25.80 0.40 -4.24
C GLY A 30 25.12 -0.73 -3.48
N ALA A 31 23.99 -1.23 -4.00
CA ALA A 31 23.06 -2.17 -3.34
C ALA A 31 23.70 -3.41 -2.71
N ARG A 32 24.92 -3.78 -3.12
CA ARG A 32 25.71 -4.90 -2.58
C ARG A 32 26.51 -4.50 -1.34
N TRP A 33 27.08 -3.29 -1.33
CA TRP A 33 27.87 -2.78 -0.21
C TRP A 33 27.00 -2.28 0.94
N THR A 34 25.83 -1.70 0.64
CA THR A 34 24.86 -1.33 1.69
C THR A 34 24.33 -2.55 2.41
N ALA A 35 23.92 -3.59 1.67
CA ALA A 35 23.47 -4.85 2.26
C ALA A 35 24.56 -5.47 3.14
N MET A 36 25.80 -5.53 2.63
CA MET A 36 26.93 -6.07 3.37
C MET A 36 27.27 -5.24 4.62
N ALA A 37 27.23 -3.91 4.54
CA ALA A 37 27.45 -3.02 5.68
C ALA A 37 26.36 -3.14 6.75
N VAL A 38 25.08 -3.22 6.34
CA VAL A 38 23.96 -3.43 7.26
C VAL A 38 24.07 -4.79 7.95
N THR A 39 24.35 -5.86 7.19
CA THR A 39 24.55 -7.20 7.76
C THR A 39 25.75 -7.23 8.71
N ALA A 40 26.88 -6.62 8.34
CA ALA A 40 28.04 -6.54 9.23
C ALA A 40 27.73 -5.75 10.50
N SER A 41 27.03 -4.61 10.39
CA SER A 41 26.62 -3.80 11.53
C SER A 41 25.68 -4.56 12.48
N MET A 42 24.79 -5.40 11.93
CA MET A 42 23.91 -6.29 12.70
C MET A 42 24.73 -7.32 13.50
N ILE A 43 25.72 -7.96 12.86
CA ILE A 43 26.60 -8.96 13.50
C ILE A 43 27.42 -8.33 14.62
N VAL A 44 28.00 -7.14 14.39
CA VAL A 44 28.77 -6.41 15.40
C VAL A 44 27.89 -6.11 16.61
N TYR A 45 26.66 -5.64 16.40
CA TYR A 45 25.72 -5.38 17.49
C TYR A 45 25.36 -6.64 18.29
N LEU A 46 25.21 -7.80 17.62
CA LEU A 46 24.96 -9.08 18.29
C LEU A 46 26.14 -9.53 19.15
N ILE A 47 27.37 -9.36 18.66
CA ILE A 47 28.60 -9.69 19.41
C ILE A 47 28.73 -8.79 20.64
N ILE A 48 28.44 -7.49 20.50
CA ILE A 48 28.42 -6.55 21.63
C ILE A 48 27.38 -6.97 22.67
N GLY A 49 26.18 -7.36 22.24
CA GLY A 49 25.13 -7.87 23.14
C GLY A 49 25.54 -9.13 23.91
N ALA A 50 26.23 -10.06 23.23
CA ALA A 50 26.75 -11.27 23.85
C ALA A 50 27.88 -10.98 24.85
N ALA A 51 28.78 -10.04 24.53
CA ALA A 51 29.88 -9.64 25.41
C ALA A 51 29.40 -8.93 26.69
N VAL A 52 28.30 -8.19 26.62
CA VAL A 52 27.66 -7.52 27.77
C VAL A 52 26.78 -8.47 28.59
N GLY A 53 26.64 -9.73 28.18
CA GLY A 53 25.92 -10.76 28.95
C GLY A 53 24.41 -10.75 28.75
N PHE A 54 23.90 -10.12 27.67
CA PHE A 54 22.47 -10.03 27.36
C PHE A 54 21.60 -9.55 28.53
N ASP A 55 22.03 -8.50 29.21
CA ASP A 55 21.26 -7.91 30.31
C ASP A 55 19.84 -7.49 29.88
N HIS A 56 18.92 -7.43 30.85
CA HIS A 56 17.50 -7.14 30.62
C HIS A 56 17.28 -5.84 29.81
N TRP A 57 18.04 -4.78 30.10
CA TRP A 57 17.90 -3.49 29.41
C TRP A 57 18.35 -3.53 27.95
N TRP A 58 19.37 -4.34 27.65
CA TRP A 58 19.85 -4.50 26.28
C TRP A 58 18.80 -5.17 25.39
N GLN A 59 18.13 -6.21 25.91
CA GLN A 59 17.05 -6.89 25.18
C GLN A 59 15.86 -5.97 24.91
N VAL A 60 15.45 -5.18 25.92
CA VAL A 60 14.36 -4.19 25.78
C VAL A 60 14.68 -3.16 24.69
N PHE A 61 15.93 -2.72 24.59
CA PHE A 61 16.36 -1.82 23.52
C PHE A 61 16.26 -2.46 22.13
N VAL A 62 16.72 -3.70 21.97
CA VAL A 62 16.67 -4.39 20.65
C VAL A 62 15.23 -4.67 20.22
N HIS A 63 14.39 -5.17 21.14
CA HIS A 63 12.99 -5.45 20.83
C HIS A 63 12.19 -4.19 20.49
N SER A 64 12.41 -3.09 21.22
CA SER A 64 11.76 -1.81 20.91
C SER A 64 12.25 -1.21 19.58
N ALA A 65 13.54 -1.35 19.25
CA ALA A 65 14.06 -0.96 17.94
C ALA A 65 13.45 -1.79 16.80
N ALA A 66 13.31 -3.11 16.97
CA ALA A 66 12.63 -3.97 16.01
C ALA A 66 11.15 -3.59 15.83
N ALA A 67 10.46 -3.25 16.92
CA ALA A 67 9.08 -2.77 16.87
C ALA A 67 8.97 -1.45 16.07
N MET A 68 9.92 -0.54 16.24
CA MET A 68 9.95 0.75 15.53
C MET A 68 10.09 0.59 14.00
N VAL A 69 10.78 -0.45 13.53
CA VAL A 69 10.88 -0.78 12.09
C VAL A 69 9.66 -1.58 11.60
N THR A 70 9.16 -2.49 12.44
CA THR A 70 8.06 -3.39 12.09
C THR A 70 6.75 -2.65 11.92
N VAL A 71 6.46 -1.65 12.74
CA VAL A 71 5.20 -0.87 12.64
C VAL A 71 5.05 -0.19 11.26
N PRO A 72 6.05 0.55 10.73
CA PRO A 72 6.02 1.06 9.37
C PRO A 72 5.89 -0.03 8.31
N MET A 73 6.63 -1.14 8.45
CA MET A 73 6.55 -2.26 7.52
C MET A 73 5.13 -2.85 7.47
N LEU A 74 4.50 -3.01 8.63
CA LEU A 74 3.14 -3.51 8.75
C LEU A 74 2.14 -2.55 8.12
N PHE A 75 2.31 -1.24 8.32
CA PHE A 75 1.49 -0.22 7.65
C PHE A 75 1.62 -0.28 6.12
N VAL A 76 2.85 -0.40 5.60
CA VAL A 76 3.10 -0.52 4.15
C VAL A 76 2.48 -1.80 3.59
N LEU A 77 2.63 -2.92 4.31
CA LEU A 77 2.04 -4.20 3.94
C LEU A 77 0.51 -4.09 3.91
N GLN A 78 -0.10 -3.57 4.97
CA GLN A 78 -1.54 -3.37 5.07
C GLN A 78 -2.07 -2.45 3.97
N HIS A 79 -1.40 -1.34 3.69
CA HIS A 79 -1.78 -0.43 2.61
C HIS A 79 -1.74 -1.13 1.24
N THR A 80 -0.71 -1.94 1.01
CA THR A 80 -0.55 -2.70 -0.24
C THR A 80 -1.61 -3.79 -0.36
N THR A 81 -1.83 -4.58 0.70
CA THR A 81 -2.86 -5.63 0.76
C THR A 81 -4.27 -5.05 0.61
N ASN A 82 -4.55 -3.89 1.20
CA ASN A 82 -5.85 -3.21 1.07
C ASN A 82 -6.12 -2.84 -0.40
N ARG A 83 -5.11 -2.31 -1.11
CA ARG A 83 -5.22 -1.97 -2.54
C ARG A 83 -5.36 -3.21 -3.43
N GLU A 84 -4.61 -4.27 -3.12
CA GLU A 84 -4.67 -5.54 -3.85
C GLU A 84 -6.03 -6.22 -3.70
N THR A 85 -6.58 -6.23 -2.50
CA THR A 85 -7.92 -6.79 -2.22
C THR A 85 -9.00 -6.10 -3.04
N SER A 86 -9.02 -4.75 -3.07
CA SER A 86 -10.00 -4.00 -3.86
C SER A 86 -9.87 -4.25 -5.37
N ALA A 87 -8.65 -4.37 -5.89
CA ALA A 87 -8.43 -4.62 -7.32
C ALA A 87 -8.90 -6.02 -7.76
N VAL A 88 -8.79 -7.01 -6.88
CA VAL A 88 -9.30 -8.37 -7.13
C VAL A 88 -10.83 -8.39 -7.18
N LEU A 89 -11.50 -7.68 -6.27
CA LEU A 89 -12.97 -7.60 -6.23
C LEU A 89 -13.53 -6.96 -7.51
N ILE A 90 -12.96 -5.85 -7.98
CA ILE A 90 -13.41 -5.17 -9.21
C ILE A 90 -13.24 -6.09 -10.43
N LYS A 91 -12.11 -6.80 -10.53
CA LYS A 91 -11.91 -7.75 -11.64
C LYS A 91 -12.87 -8.93 -11.60
N LEU A 92 -13.22 -9.40 -10.40
CA LEU A 92 -14.20 -10.47 -10.23
C LEU A 92 -15.61 -10.00 -10.63
N ASP A 93 -15.97 -8.78 -10.24
CA ASP A 93 -17.23 -8.14 -10.61
C ASP A 93 -17.35 -7.98 -12.13
N GLU A 94 -16.30 -7.50 -12.78
CA GLU A 94 -16.22 -7.39 -14.25
C GLU A 94 -16.33 -8.77 -14.94
N LEU A 95 -15.70 -9.80 -14.38
CA LEU A 95 -15.79 -11.16 -14.93
C LEU A 95 -17.21 -11.72 -14.78
N ILE A 96 -17.85 -11.51 -13.62
CA ILE A 96 -19.25 -11.90 -13.39
C ILE A 96 -20.14 -11.17 -14.38
N GLN A 97 -19.97 -9.86 -14.55
CA GLN A 97 -20.74 -9.08 -15.50
C GLN A 97 -20.51 -9.54 -16.95
N ALA A 98 -19.26 -9.77 -17.38
CA ALA A 98 -18.97 -10.31 -18.71
C ALA A 98 -19.57 -11.71 -18.94
N THR A 99 -19.63 -12.55 -17.91
CA THR A 99 -20.29 -13.87 -17.99
C THR A 99 -21.81 -13.78 -17.96
N THR A 100 -22.36 -12.73 -17.34
CA THR A 100 -23.81 -12.47 -17.24
C THR A 100 -24.33 -11.75 -18.48
N HIS A 101 -23.53 -10.89 -19.13
CA HIS A 101 -23.86 -10.26 -20.41
C HIS A 101 -23.96 -11.30 -21.55
N ALA A 102 -23.30 -12.46 -21.43
CA ALA A 102 -23.55 -13.60 -22.32
C ALA A 102 -24.95 -14.22 -22.12
N LYS A 103 -25.68 -13.81 -21.07
CA LYS A 103 -27.03 -14.23 -20.73
C LYS A 103 -28.08 -13.16 -21.06
N GLU A 104 -27.70 -11.94 -21.46
CA GLU A 104 -28.66 -10.89 -21.85
C GLU A 104 -29.33 -11.19 -23.20
N ASP A 105 -28.67 -11.95 -24.08
CA ASP A 105 -29.32 -12.59 -25.25
C ASP A 105 -30.28 -13.74 -24.85
N PHE A 106 -30.37 -14.10 -23.56
CA PHE A 106 -31.29 -15.12 -23.03
C PHE A 106 -32.42 -14.53 -22.18
N VAL A 107 -32.35 -13.25 -21.79
CA VAL A 107 -33.36 -12.59 -20.94
C VAL A 107 -34.50 -11.97 -21.77
N ASP A 108 -34.27 -11.64 -23.04
CA ASP A 108 -35.35 -11.23 -23.97
C ASP A 108 -36.28 -12.42 -24.37
N LEU A 109 -35.94 -13.65 -23.96
CA LEU A 109 -36.82 -14.82 -24.03
C LEU A 109 -37.59 -15.06 -22.72
N GLU A 110 -37.17 -14.49 -21.59
CA GLU A 110 -37.83 -14.70 -20.28
C GLU A 110 -38.90 -13.63 -20.00
N ASP A 111 -38.71 -12.39 -20.50
CA ASP A 111 -39.67 -11.28 -20.33
C ASP A 111 -40.96 -11.45 -21.16
N GLN A 112 -40.98 -12.40 -22.11
CA GLN A 112 -42.21 -12.77 -22.83
C GLN A 112 -43.17 -13.63 -21.98
N GLU A 113 -42.69 -14.28 -20.90
CA GLU A 113 -43.55 -15.07 -20.00
C GLU A 113 -44.06 -14.27 -18.79
N VAL A 114 -43.46 -13.12 -18.45
CA VAL A 114 -43.83 -12.29 -17.29
C VAL A 114 -44.98 -11.32 -17.59
N SER A 115 -45.37 -11.14 -18.86
CA SER A 115 -46.54 -10.33 -19.23
C SER A 115 -47.89 -10.93 -18.81
N ASP A 116 -47.93 -12.15 -18.27
CA ASP A 116 -49.19 -12.84 -17.90
C ASP A 116 -49.58 -12.70 -16.42
N GLN A 117 -48.83 -11.95 -15.60
CA GLN A 117 -49.12 -11.80 -14.16
C GLN A 117 -49.84 -10.52 -13.72
N GLU A 118 -50.00 -9.52 -14.61
CA GLU A 118 -50.80 -8.33 -14.26
C GLU A 118 -52.31 -8.52 -14.49
N GLN A 119 -52.75 -9.50 -15.29
CA GLN A 119 -54.18 -9.71 -15.55
C GLN A 119 -54.93 -10.46 -14.44
N LEU A 120 -54.23 -11.12 -13.50
CA LEU A 120 -54.87 -11.84 -12.38
C LEU A 120 -55.04 -10.98 -11.11
N HIS A 121 -54.45 -9.80 -11.05
CA HIS A 121 -54.52 -8.94 -9.86
C HIS A 121 -55.78 -8.06 -9.84
N ASP A 122 -56.32 -7.69 -11.00
CA ASP A 122 -57.52 -6.85 -11.09
C ASP A 122 -58.84 -7.62 -10.89
N GLU A 123 -58.87 -8.93 -11.14
CA GLU A 123 -60.10 -9.72 -11.03
C GLU A 123 -60.46 -10.10 -9.58
N LEU A 124 -59.50 -10.01 -8.64
CA LEU A 124 -59.72 -10.34 -7.22
C LEU A 124 -60.12 -9.14 -6.35
N HIS A 125 -59.87 -7.90 -6.79
CA HIS A 125 -60.18 -6.70 -6.01
C HIS A 125 -61.58 -6.12 -6.24
N HIS A 126 -62.36 -6.64 -7.20
CA HIS A 126 -63.73 -6.15 -7.47
C HIS A 126 -64.84 -6.98 -6.79
N ARG A 127 -64.51 -7.98 -5.96
CA ARG A 127 -65.49 -8.92 -5.35
C ARG A 127 -65.60 -8.88 -3.81
N THR A 128 -65.15 -7.83 -3.14
CA THR A 128 -65.41 -7.60 -1.70
C THR A 128 -65.85 -6.18 -1.42
#